data_AF-A0A7Y4CR52-F1
#
_entry.id   AF-A0A7Y4CR52-F1
#
_cell.length_a   1.000
_cell.length_b   1.000
_cell.length_c   1.000
_cell.angle_alpha   90.00
_cell.angle_beta   90.00
_cell.angle_gamma   90.00
#
_symmetry.space_group_name_H-M   'P 1'
#
loop_
_entity.id
_entity.type
_entity.pdbx_description
1 polymer ?
#
loop_
_entity_poly.entity_id
_entity_poly.type
_entity_poly.pdbx_seq_one_letter_code
_entity_poly.pdbx_strand_id
1 'polypeptide(L)' 'MLEWLTNPWVIIIIVVSVVVANIAALKQTANMDLGKTSRGKRESDLDKLNRLDKQNQEKAQSKETKDS' A
#
# COMPACT_ATOMS: atom_id res chain seq x y z
N MET A 1 -38.14 26.71 -2.66
CA MET A 1 -37.35 25.49 -2.97
C MET A 1 -35.90 25.85 -3.32
N LEU A 2 -35.66 26.75 -4.28
CA LEU A 2 -34.32 27.22 -4.67
C LEU A 2 -33.56 27.99 -3.57
N GLU A 3 -34.29 28.69 -2.70
CA GLU A 3 -33.76 29.44 -1.55
C GLU A 3 -32.86 28.60 -0.61
N TRP A 4 -33.13 27.29 -0.51
CA TRP A 4 -32.32 26.39 0.31
C TRP A 4 -31.01 26.00 -0.40
N LEU A 5 -31.03 25.91 -1.73
CA LEU A 5 -29.86 25.58 -2.54
C LEU A 5 -28.94 26.79 -2.70
N THR A 6 -29.50 28.01 -2.75
CA THR A 6 -28.75 29.27 -2.83
C THR A 6 -28.31 29.82 -1.47
N ASN A 7 -28.46 29.04 -0.41
CA ASN A 7 -28.01 29.43 0.91
C ASN A 7 -26.46 29.41 0.95
N PRO A 8 -25.79 30.50 1.39
CA PRO A 8 -24.33 30.61 1.34
C PRO A 8 -23.62 29.44 2.02
N TRP A 9 -24.20 28.90 3.09
CA TRP A 9 -23.64 27.75 3.80
C TRP A 9 -23.67 26.45 2.97
N VAL A 10 -24.75 26.24 2.20
CA VAL A 10 -24.95 25.03 1.39
C VAL A 10 -24.02 25.04 0.17
N ILE A 11 -23.85 26.20 -0.47
CA ILE A 11 -22.94 26.37 -1.60
C ILE A 11 -21.49 26.03 -1.19
N ILE A 12 -21.05 26.47 -0.01
CA ILE A 12 -19.69 26.20 0.49
C ILE A 12 -19.46 24.69 0.68
N ILE A 13 -20.43 23.96 1.26
CA ILE A 13 -20.32 22.51 1.44
C ILE A 13 -20.19 21.79 0.11
N ILE A 14 -20.96 22.20 -0.91
CA ILE A 14 -20.90 21.62 -2.25
C ILE A 14 -19.51 21.86 -2.86
N VAL A 15 -19.01 23.10 -2.81
CA VAL A 15 -17.69 23.45 -3.37
C VAL A 15 -16.57 22.68 -2.66
N VAL A 16 -16.57 22.62 -1.34
CA VAL A 16 -15.59 21.85 -0.56
C VAL A 16 -15.68 20.36 -0.90
N SER A 17 -16.89 19.81 -1.06
CA SER A 17 -17.07 18.41 -1.45
C SER A 17 -16.50 18.11 -2.83
N VAL A 18 -16.69 18.99 -3.82
CA VAL A 18 -16.09 18.84 -5.16
C VAL A 18 -14.57 18.92 -5.10
N VAL A 19 -14.01 19.83 -4.30
CA VAL A 19 -12.55 19.94 -4.11
C VAL A 19 -11.99 18.69 -3.44
N VAL A 20 -12.62 18.19 -2.38
CA VAL A 20 -12.21 16.95 -1.70
C VAL A 20 -12.41 15.74 -2.61
N ALA A 21 -13.46 15.69 -3.42
CA ALA A 21 -13.66 14.62 -4.41
C ALA A 21 -12.57 14.62 -5.50
N ASN A 22 -12.15 15.81 -5.96
CA ASN A 22 -11.05 15.95 -6.91
C ASN A 22 -9.70 15.53 -6.29
N ILE A 23 -9.45 15.99 -5.05
CA ILE A 23 -8.26 15.57 -4.28
C ILE A 23 -8.34 14.08 -3.96
N ALA A 24 -9.51 13.50 -3.72
CA ALA A 24 -9.69 12.08 -3.47
C ALA A 24 -9.43 11.24 -4.72
N ALA A 25 -9.81 11.72 -5.91
CA ALA A 25 -9.46 11.08 -7.18
C ALA A 25 -7.94 11.15 -7.45
N LEU A 26 -7.32 12.29 -7.18
CA LEU A 26 -5.86 12.45 -7.28
C LEU A 26 -5.11 11.66 -6.21
N LYS A 27 -5.64 11.59 -4.99
CA LYS A 27 -5.14 10.77 -3.89
C LYS A 27 -5.35 9.29 -4.19
N GLN A 28 -6.39 8.89 -4.90
CA GLN A 28 -6.55 7.51 -5.34
C GLN A 28 -5.55 7.17 -6.47
N THR A 29 -5.19 8.14 -7.31
CA THR A 29 -4.11 8.03 -8.31
C THR A 29 -2.70 8.02 -7.67
N ALA A 30 -2.42 8.90 -6.72
CA ALA A 30 -1.11 9.02 -6.06
C ALA A 30 -0.91 8.02 -4.89
N ASN A 31 -2.00 7.53 -4.29
CA ASN A 31 -1.97 6.46 -3.28
C ASN A 31 -2.01 5.06 -3.91
N MET A 32 -1.71 4.92 -5.20
CA MET A 32 -1.28 3.63 -5.74
C MET A 32 0.07 3.19 -5.18
N ASP A 33 0.81 4.07 -4.47
CA ASP A 33 2.06 3.72 -3.80
C ASP A 33 2.21 4.30 -2.36
N LEU A 34 1.12 4.40 -1.59
CA LEU A 34 1.22 4.63 -0.13
C LEU A 34 0.38 3.67 0.72
N GLY A 35 -0.49 2.86 0.09
CA GLY A 35 -1.28 1.82 0.76
C GLY A 35 -0.72 0.40 0.68
N LYS A 36 0.20 0.09 -0.25
CA LYS A 36 0.82 -1.25 -0.37
C LYS A 36 2.10 -1.41 0.46
N THR A 37 2.65 -0.32 0.97
CA THR A 37 3.96 -0.28 1.64
C THR A 37 3.86 -0.24 3.18
N SER A 38 2.67 -0.10 3.76
CA SER A 38 2.54 0.21 5.20
C SER A 38 2.21 -0.94 6.15
N ARG A 39 1.94 -2.19 5.72
CA ARG A 39 1.79 -3.27 6.73
C ARG A 39 1.92 -4.75 6.34
N GLY A 40 2.12 -5.12 5.07
CA GLY A 40 2.06 -6.55 4.67
C GLY A 40 3.23 -7.10 3.86
N LYS A 41 4.06 -6.25 3.24
CA LYS A 41 5.07 -6.72 2.27
C LYS A 41 6.50 -6.76 2.82
N ARG A 42 6.89 -5.82 3.69
CA ARG A 42 8.26 -5.79 4.23
C ARG A 42 8.59 -6.94 5.18
N GLU A 43 7.60 -7.54 5.83
CA GLU A 43 7.82 -8.76 6.61
C GLU A 43 8.01 -10.00 5.74
N SER A 44 7.52 -10.01 4.49
CA SER A 44 7.64 -11.19 3.62
C SER A 44 9.02 -11.33 2.99
N ASP A 45 9.66 -10.22 2.60
CA ASP A 45 10.97 -10.29 1.94
C ASP A 45 12.07 -10.75 2.92
N LEU A 46 12.09 -10.24 4.16
CA LEU A 46 13.03 -10.68 5.20
C LEU A 46 12.87 -12.15 5.56
N ASP A 47 11.63 -12.63 5.70
CA ASP A 47 11.34 -14.04 5.99
C ASP A 47 11.73 -14.94 4.81
N LYS A 48 11.47 -14.51 3.56
CA LYS A 48 11.91 -15.22 2.35
C LYS A 48 13.43 -15.35 2.27
N LEU A 49 14.18 -14.30 2.58
CA LEU A 49 15.64 -14.36 2.58
C LEU A 49 16.17 -15.35 3.63
N ASN A 50 15.61 -15.35 4.84
CA ASN A 50 16.03 -16.27 5.90
C ASN A 50 15.81 -17.75 5.52
N ARG A 51 14.67 -18.03 4.86
CA ARG A 51 14.33 -19.37 4.36
C ARG A 51 15.27 -19.84 3.25
N LEU A 52 15.61 -18.95 2.32
CA LEU A 52 16.55 -19.25 1.24
C LEU A 52 17.95 -19.55 1.77
N ASP A 53 18.40 -18.80 2.78
CA ASP A 53 19.72 -19.02 3.38
C ASP A 53 19.82 -20.37 4.08
N LYS A 54 18.82 -20.75 4.88
CA LYS A 54 18.74 -22.09 5.48
C LYS A 54 18.76 -23.20 4.43
N GLN A 55 17.97 -23.07 3.36
CA GLN A 55 17.96 -24.06 2.28
C GLN A 55 19.30 -24.15 1.55
N ASN A 56 20.01 -23.04 1.37
CA ASN A 56 21.34 -23.03 0.74
C ASN A 56 22.39 -23.66 1.66
N GLN A 57 22.33 -23.40 2.96
CA GLN A 57 23.21 -24.05 3.95
C GLN A 57 22.97 -25.56 4.01
N GLU A 58 21.71 -26.00 4.06
CA GLU A 58 21.35 -27.43 4.04
C GLU A 58 21.79 -28.11 2.75
N LYS A 59 21.67 -27.43 1.60
CA LYS A 59 22.17 -27.92 0.30
C LYS A 59 23.70 -27.96 0.22
N ALA A 60 24.39 -27.02 0.85
CA ALA A 60 25.86 -27.02 0.91
C ALA A 60 26.35 -28.19 1.77
N GLN A 61 25.75 -28.36 2.96
CA GLN A 61 26.12 -29.42 3.89
C GLN A 61 25.84 -30.81 3.34
N SER A 62 24.69 -31.00 2.67
CA SER A 62 24.33 -32.28 2.03
C SER A 62 25.14 -32.60 0.76
N LYS A 63 25.78 -31.60 0.14
CA LYS A 63 26.78 -31.84 -0.92
C LYS A 63 28.13 -32.24 -0.34
N GLU A 64 28.54 -31.65 0.77
CA GLU A 64 29.80 -31.96 1.45
C GLU A 64 29.80 -33.39 2.03
N THR A 65 28.67 -33.86 2.56
CA THR A 65 28.54 -35.24 3.10
C THR A 65 28.40 -36.32 2.03
N LYS A 66 28.11 -35.95 0.76
CA LYS A 66 28.00 -36.92 -0.36
C LYS A 66 29.30 -37.11 -1.14
N ASP A 67 30.28 -36.24 -0.91
CA ASP A 67 31.59 -36.28 -1.56
C ASP A 67 32.69 -36.88 -0.66
N SER A 68 32.34 -37.30 0.56
CA SER A 68 33.21 -38.04 1.50
C SER A 68 32.87 -39.54 1.56
#